data_AF-A0A0D3JKK9-F1
#
_entry.id   AF-A0A0D3JKK9-F1
#
_cell.length_a   1.000
_cell.length_b   1.000
_cell.length_c   1.000
_cell.angle_alpha   90.00
_cell.angle_beta   90.00
_cell.angle_gamma   90.00
#
_symmetry.space_group_name_H-M   'P 1'
#
loop_
_entity.id
_entity.type
_entity.pdbx_description
1 polymer ?
#
loop_
_entity_poly.entity_id
_entity_poly.type
_entity_poly.pdbx_seq_one_letter_code
_entity_poly.pdbx_strand_id
1 'polypeptide(L)'
;MDEEAATARMFTGKGSTEEEEKEDSEAEEEEEGTGVLDIIALPLALAMKFTIPDCREERFKSWYFVTFTMSIVWIGLLSFVMADTATRASCILEIPELIVGLLVLSVGTSVPDALSSIIVAKEGKGDMAVCNALGSNIFNILLGLGLPWWVKIAQTGEPYPCPDFSELGEPMILLVGFLAMFLIILQVGNWKLKPSVGYALLGGQALYTVWTLLRNMPVGHPIIVVGGK
;
A
#
# COMPACT_ATOMS: atom_id res chain seq x y z
N MET A 1 -33.74 -23.01 -11.65
CA MET A 1 -33.47 -22.06 -12.74
C MET A 1 -33.44 -20.61 -12.28
N ASP A 2 -34.06 -20.25 -11.15
CA ASP A 2 -33.98 -18.87 -10.62
C ASP A 2 -32.74 -18.57 -9.75
N GLU A 3 -32.09 -19.60 -9.19
CA GLU A 3 -30.92 -19.44 -8.31
C GLU A 3 -29.63 -19.19 -9.10
N GLU A 4 -29.47 -19.84 -10.26
CA GLU A 4 -28.32 -19.68 -11.15
C GLU A 4 -28.32 -18.30 -11.86
N ALA A 5 -29.51 -17.73 -12.09
CA ALA A 5 -29.67 -16.36 -12.58
C ALA A 5 -29.37 -15.29 -11.51
N ALA A 6 -29.57 -15.62 -10.22
CA ALA A 6 -29.20 -14.75 -9.11
C ALA A 6 -27.67 -14.75 -8.89
N THR A 7 -27.02 -15.92 -8.98
CA THR A 7 -25.56 -16.05 -8.89
C THR A 7 -24.85 -15.39 -10.09
N ALA A 8 -25.43 -15.47 -11.30
CA ALA A 8 -24.88 -14.80 -12.48
C ALA A 8 -24.97 -13.26 -12.38
N ARG A 9 -26.03 -12.71 -11.75
CA ARG A 9 -26.16 -11.26 -11.53
C ARG A 9 -25.17 -10.72 -10.49
N MET A 10 -24.69 -11.56 -9.58
CA MET A 10 -23.64 -11.23 -8.62
C MET A 10 -22.25 -11.16 -9.27
N PHE A 11 -22.06 -11.81 -10.43
CA PHE A 11 -20.81 -11.81 -11.21
C PHE A 11 -20.83 -10.85 -12.42
N THR A 12 -22.00 -10.45 -12.91
CA THR A 12 -22.10 -9.35 -13.88
C THR A 12 -21.91 -8.04 -13.12
N GLY A 13 -20.73 -7.42 -13.28
CA GLY A 13 -20.25 -6.21 -12.60
C GLY A 13 -21.12 -4.96 -12.73
N LYS A 14 -22.36 -5.04 -12.23
CA LYS A 14 -23.28 -3.92 -12.06
C LYS A 14 -23.36 -3.51 -10.59
N GLY A 15 -23.19 -4.47 -9.67
CA GLY A 15 -23.00 -4.18 -8.24
C GLY A 15 -21.63 -3.58 -7.93
N SER A 16 -20.56 -4.05 -8.60
CA SER A 16 -19.21 -3.50 -8.41
C SER A 16 -19.09 -2.05 -8.90
N THR A 17 -19.73 -1.69 -10.01
CA THR A 17 -19.65 -0.32 -10.57
C THR A 17 -20.44 0.70 -9.74
N GLU A 18 -21.60 0.33 -9.18
CA GLU A 18 -22.35 1.20 -8.28
C GLU A 18 -21.68 1.34 -6.90
N GLU A 19 -20.87 0.35 -6.49
CA GLU A 19 -20.05 0.38 -5.27
C GLU A 19 -18.76 1.17 -5.47
N GLU A 20 -18.06 1.00 -6.59
CA GLU A 20 -16.89 1.81 -6.99
C GLU A 20 -17.27 3.29 -7.20
N GLU A 21 -18.41 3.58 -7.83
CA GLU A 21 -18.90 4.96 -7.99
C GLU A 21 -19.23 5.63 -6.64
N LYS A 22 -19.65 4.84 -5.64
CA LYS A 22 -19.86 5.29 -4.27
C LYS A 22 -18.54 5.50 -3.53
N GLU A 23 -17.60 4.57 -3.64
CA GLU A 23 -16.25 4.68 -3.07
C GLU A 23 -15.51 5.91 -3.62
N ASP A 24 -15.57 6.16 -4.93
CA ASP A 24 -14.99 7.35 -5.55
C ASP A 24 -15.66 8.63 -5.03
N SER A 25 -16.99 8.65 -4.90
CA SER A 25 -17.70 9.83 -4.36
C SER A 25 -17.47 10.06 -2.86
N GLU A 26 -17.35 9.00 -2.05
CA GLU A 26 -17.06 9.11 -0.62
C GLU A 26 -15.58 9.47 -0.36
N ALA A 27 -14.66 9.00 -1.20
CA ALA A 27 -13.25 9.40 -1.17
C ALA A 27 -13.06 10.86 -1.63
N GLU A 28 -13.80 11.31 -2.65
CA GLU A 28 -13.84 12.72 -3.07
C GLU A 28 -14.45 13.62 -1.98
N GLU A 29 -15.47 13.16 -1.24
CA GLU A 29 -16.06 13.91 -0.12
C GLU A 29 -15.15 13.96 1.14
N GLU A 30 -14.34 12.92 1.42
CA GLU A 30 -13.34 12.98 2.50
C GLU A 30 -12.10 13.83 2.15
N GLU A 31 -11.77 14.01 0.86
CA GLU A 31 -10.72 14.96 0.42
C GLU A 31 -11.15 16.43 0.49
N GLU A 32 -12.44 16.77 0.61
CA GLU A 32 -12.92 18.15 0.84
C GLU A 32 -12.73 18.61 2.31
N GLY A 33 -11.57 18.32 2.90
CA GLY A 33 -11.20 18.77 4.22
C GLY A 33 -10.33 20.03 4.17
N THR A 34 -10.93 21.23 3.95
CA THR A 34 -10.26 22.54 3.81
C THR A 34 -8.93 22.65 4.57
N GLY A 35 -7.84 22.22 3.94
CA GLY A 35 -6.57 21.98 4.60
C GLY A 35 -5.42 22.56 3.81
N VAL A 36 -4.33 22.92 4.51
CA VAL A 36 -3.07 23.34 3.86
C VAL A 36 -2.55 22.26 2.90
N LEU A 37 -2.91 20.99 3.15
CA LEU A 37 -2.59 19.85 2.31
C LEU A 37 -3.28 19.91 0.95
N ASP A 38 -4.55 20.35 0.87
CA ASP A 38 -5.27 20.48 -0.40
C ASP A 38 -4.63 21.52 -1.30
N ILE A 39 -4.12 22.61 -0.73
CA ILE A 39 -3.44 23.68 -1.51
C ILE A 39 -2.14 23.15 -2.12
N ILE A 40 -1.43 22.26 -1.40
CA ILE A 40 -0.18 21.64 -1.86
C ILE A 40 -0.49 20.55 -2.90
N ALA A 41 -1.56 19.79 -2.71
CA ALA A 41 -2.02 18.75 -3.62
C ALA A 41 -2.71 19.32 -4.87
N LEU A 42 -3.31 20.50 -4.81
CA LEU A 42 -4.07 21.16 -5.88
C LEU A 42 -3.33 21.21 -7.23
N PRO A 43 -2.07 21.67 -7.34
CA PRO A 43 -1.39 21.70 -8.64
C PRO A 43 -1.18 20.30 -9.22
N LEU A 44 -0.96 19.30 -8.37
CA LEU A 44 -0.78 17.91 -8.77
C LEU A 44 -2.12 17.28 -9.17
N ALA A 45 -3.17 17.48 -8.37
CA ALA A 45 -4.53 17.03 -8.64
C ALA A 45 -5.08 17.64 -9.94
N LEU A 46 -4.81 18.92 -10.19
CA LEU A 46 -5.23 19.60 -11.43
C LEU A 46 -4.44 19.08 -12.64
N ALA A 47 -3.14 18.78 -12.47
CA ALA A 47 -2.36 18.11 -13.51
C ALA A 47 -2.88 16.70 -13.82
N MET A 48 -3.25 15.92 -12.81
CA MET A 48 -3.85 14.59 -12.98
C MET A 48 -5.24 14.67 -13.63
N LYS A 49 -6.11 15.56 -13.15
CA LYS A 49 -7.44 15.79 -13.72
C LYS A 49 -7.38 16.28 -15.18
N PHE A 50 -6.34 17.00 -15.55
CA PHE A 50 -6.12 17.42 -16.93
C PHE A 50 -5.56 16.30 -17.83
N THR A 51 -4.79 15.35 -17.28
CA THR A 51 -4.10 14.31 -18.06
C THR A 51 -4.82 12.98 -18.09
N ILE A 52 -5.64 12.67 -17.08
CA ILE A 52 -6.44 11.44 -17.03
C ILE A 52 -7.82 11.76 -17.62
N PRO A 53 -8.17 11.19 -18.78
CA PRO A 53 -9.53 11.33 -19.30
C PRO A 53 -10.52 10.70 -18.31
N ASP A 54 -11.64 11.34 -18.04
CA ASP A 54 -12.66 10.77 -17.16
C ASP A 54 -13.61 9.87 -17.96
N CYS A 55 -13.61 8.57 -17.68
CA CYS A 55 -14.50 7.60 -18.34
C CYS A 55 -15.97 7.73 -17.92
N ARG A 56 -16.28 8.51 -16.87
CA ARG A 56 -17.66 8.75 -16.38
C ARG A 56 -18.43 9.65 -17.34
N GLU A 57 -17.76 10.47 -18.14
CA GLU A 57 -18.41 11.30 -19.17
C GLU A 57 -18.77 10.48 -20.43
N GLU A 58 -19.98 10.70 -20.98
CA GLU A 58 -20.45 10.03 -22.22
C GLU A 58 -19.47 10.18 -23.41
N ARG A 59 -18.64 11.23 -23.42
CA ARG A 59 -17.66 11.50 -24.49
C ARG A 59 -16.44 10.59 -24.45
N PHE A 60 -16.04 10.07 -23.29
CA PHE A 60 -14.81 9.29 -23.10
C PHE A 60 -15.07 7.85 -22.64
N LYS A 61 -16.32 7.40 -22.63
CA LYS A 61 -16.74 6.05 -22.22
C LYS A 61 -15.97 4.89 -22.88
N SER A 62 -15.46 5.07 -24.10
CA SER A 62 -14.69 4.05 -24.82
C SER A 62 -13.17 4.12 -24.57
N TRP A 63 -12.67 5.11 -23.83
CA TRP A 63 -11.24 5.38 -23.63
C TRP A 63 -10.66 4.72 -22.37
N TYR A 64 -11.35 3.73 -21.81
CA TYR A 64 -10.94 3.02 -20.59
C TYR A 64 -9.49 2.51 -20.61
N PHE A 65 -8.98 2.07 -21.77
CA PHE A 65 -7.59 1.64 -21.90
C PHE A 65 -6.61 2.81 -21.74
N VAL A 66 -6.97 4.00 -22.24
CA VAL A 66 -6.13 5.20 -22.13
C VAL A 66 -6.13 5.72 -20.70
N THR A 67 -7.28 5.73 -20.04
CA THR A 67 -7.38 6.17 -18.64
C THR A 67 -6.59 5.24 -17.74
N PHE A 68 -6.76 3.92 -17.91
CA PHE A 68 -6.03 2.91 -17.15
C PHE A 68 -4.51 3.03 -17.33
N THR A 69 -4.04 3.17 -18.58
CA THR A 69 -2.60 3.30 -18.85
C THR A 69 -2.03 4.61 -18.31
N MET A 70 -2.76 5.73 -18.41
CA MET A 70 -2.34 7.00 -17.82
C MET A 70 -2.29 6.95 -16.29
N SER A 71 -3.24 6.29 -15.62
CA SER A 71 -3.20 6.08 -14.18
C SER A 71 -1.97 5.28 -13.75
N ILE A 72 -1.63 4.20 -14.47
CA ILE A 72 -0.42 3.42 -14.18
C ILE A 72 0.84 4.27 -14.32
N VAL A 73 0.92 5.09 -15.37
CA VAL A 73 2.07 5.99 -15.58
C VAL A 73 2.19 7.01 -14.44
N TRP A 74 1.08 7.60 -14.00
CA TRP A 74 1.07 8.53 -12.88
C TRP A 74 1.47 7.87 -11.57
N ILE A 75 0.91 6.70 -11.24
CA ILE A 75 1.29 5.95 -10.03
C ILE A 75 2.78 5.61 -10.07
N GLY A 76 3.32 5.22 -11.23
CA GLY A 76 4.75 4.95 -11.40
C GLY A 76 5.62 6.19 -11.22
N LEU A 77 5.23 7.33 -11.79
CA LEU A 77 5.93 8.61 -11.64
C LEU A 77 5.94 9.08 -10.18
N LEU A 78 4.77 9.05 -9.53
CA LEU A 78 4.62 9.45 -8.13
C LEU A 78 5.41 8.53 -7.20
N SER A 79 5.38 7.23 -7.46
CA SER A 79 6.17 6.24 -6.71
C SER A 79 7.67 6.48 -6.85
N PHE A 80 8.15 6.84 -8.06
CA PHE A 80 9.55 7.20 -8.30
C PHE A 80 9.95 8.48 -7.55
N VAL A 81 9.14 9.53 -7.63
CA VAL A 81 9.39 10.79 -6.92
C VAL A 81 9.39 10.56 -5.39
N MET A 82 8.44 9.78 -4.88
CA MET A 82 8.36 9.42 -3.47
C MET A 82 9.64 8.68 -3.00
N ALA A 83 10.12 7.69 -3.77
CA ALA A 83 11.33 6.96 -3.43
C ALA A 83 12.60 7.84 -3.51
N ASP A 84 12.77 8.61 -4.57
CA ASP A 84 13.94 9.49 -4.75
C ASP A 84 14.00 10.59 -3.67
N THR A 85 12.86 11.20 -3.33
CA THR A 85 12.78 12.21 -2.26
C THR A 85 13.07 11.58 -0.90
N ALA A 86 12.59 10.37 -0.62
CA ALA A 86 12.89 9.65 0.61
C ALA A 86 14.40 9.36 0.75
N THR A 87 15.07 8.89 -0.32
CA THR A 87 16.52 8.65 -0.33
C THR A 87 17.31 9.94 -0.10
N ARG A 88 16.92 11.04 -0.74
CA ARG A 88 17.55 12.36 -0.51
C ARG A 88 17.34 12.84 0.93
N ALA A 89 16.14 12.64 1.47
CA ALA A 89 15.83 13.00 2.86
C ALA A 89 16.67 12.19 3.85
N SER A 90 16.87 10.88 3.63
CA SER A 90 17.76 10.08 4.47
C SER A 90 19.21 10.58 4.44
N CYS A 91 19.71 11.02 3.29
CA CYS A 91 21.06 11.59 3.20
C CYS A 91 21.19 12.90 4.00
N ILE A 92 20.17 13.76 3.98
CA ILE A 92 20.19 15.03 4.71
C ILE A 92 20.05 14.81 6.22
N LEU A 93 19.24 13.84 6.63
CA LEU A 93 18.98 13.52 8.04
C LEU A 93 20.04 12.60 8.66
N GLU A 94 21.01 12.10 7.88
CA GLU A 94 22.02 11.11 8.28
C GLU A 94 21.41 9.83 8.91
N ILE A 95 20.19 9.48 8.49
CA ILE A 95 19.49 8.26 8.94
C ILE A 95 19.72 7.17 7.90
N PRO A 96 19.96 5.90 8.31
CA PRO A 96 20.05 4.78 7.39
C PRO A 96 18.84 4.70 6.44
N GLU A 97 19.11 4.59 5.14
CA GLU A 97 18.07 4.49 4.08
C GLU A 97 17.07 3.36 4.36
N LEU A 98 17.56 2.24 4.92
CA LEU A 98 16.74 1.10 5.32
C LEU A 98 15.65 1.50 6.34
N ILE A 99 15.94 2.39 7.28
CA ILE A 99 14.97 2.85 8.29
C ILE A 99 13.93 3.75 7.65
N VAL A 100 14.34 4.67 6.76
CA VAL A 100 13.41 5.54 6.04
C VAL A 100 12.50 4.72 5.11
N GLY A 101 13.05 3.69 4.45
CA GLY A 101 12.27 2.70 3.69
C GLY A 101 11.25 1.94 4.55
N LEU A 102 11.69 1.41 5.68
CA LEU A 102 10.84 0.61 6.57
C LEU A 102 9.76 1.43 7.30
N LEU A 103 10.01 2.71 7.58
CA LEU A 103 9.08 3.54 8.35
C LEU A 103 8.25 4.47 7.49
N VAL A 104 8.88 5.24 6.60
CA VAL A 104 8.20 6.29 5.86
C VAL A 104 7.55 5.71 4.61
N LEU A 105 8.32 5.01 3.80
CA LEU A 105 7.83 4.45 2.53
C LEU A 105 6.83 3.31 2.79
N SER A 106 7.18 2.36 3.66
CA SER A 106 6.31 1.21 3.98
C SER A 106 4.96 1.63 4.60
N VAL A 107 4.96 2.56 5.56
CA VAL A 107 3.71 3.06 6.16
C VAL A 107 2.95 3.90 5.14
N GLY A 108 3.63 4.74 4.37
CA GLY A 108 3.03 5.59 3.35
C GLY A 108 2.24 4.81 2.30
N THR A 109 2.73 3.65 1.87
CA THR A 109 2.00 2.78 0.93
C THR A 109 0.88 1.98 1.61
N SER A 110 1.00 1.67 2.90
CA SER A 110 0.02 0.84 3.61
C SER A 110 -1.19 1.62 4.12
N VAL A 111 -1.08 2.94 4.30
CA VAL A 111 -2.17 3.79 4.80
C VAL A 111 -3.38 3.82 3.84
N PRO A 112 -3.21 4.07 2.53
CA PRO A 112 -4.33 4.04 1.58
C PRO A 112 -5.03 2.67 1.53
N ASP A 113 -4.25 1.57 1.50
CA ASP A 113 -4.77 0.20 1.51
C ASP A 113 -5.58 -0.10 2.78
N ALA A 114 -5.11 0.40 3.93
CA ALA A 114 -5.80 0.27 5.20
C ALA A 114 -7.10 1.08 5.22
N LEU A 115 -7.10 2.30 4.69
CA LEU A 115 -8.31 3.13 4.59
C LEU A 115 -9.37 2.47 3.71
N SER A 116 -8.99 2.00 2.51
CA SER A 116 -9.87 1.23 1.62
C SER A 116 -10.46 0.00 2.34
N SER A 117 -9.62 -0.77 3.03
CA SER A 117 -10.08 -1.94 3.79
C SER A 117 -11.04 -1.57 4.95
N ILE A 118 -10.83 -0.42 5.60
CA ILE A 118 -11.70 0.07 6.68
C ILE A 118 -13.06 0.52 6.14
N ILE A 119 -13.09 1.21 5.00
CA ILE A 119 -14.32 1.69 4.35
C ILE A 119 -15.19 0.47 4.01
N VAL A 120 -14.65 -0.50 3.26
CA VAL A 120 -15.34 -1.75 2.89
C VAL A 120 -15.79 -2.55 4.11
N ALA A 121 -14.99 -2.58 5.19
CA ALA A 121 -15.38 -3.24 6.43
C ALA A 121 -16.57 -2.54 7.14
N LYS A 122 -16.63 -1.21 7.10
CA LYS A 122 -17.76 -0.42 7.65
C LYS A 122 -19.06 -0.67 6.88
N GLU A 123 -18.97 -0.95 5.59
CA GLU A 123 -20.13 -1.35 4.77
C GLU A 123 -20.65 -2.77 5.08
N GLY A 124 -20.00 -3.50 5.99
CA GLY A 124 -20.37 -4.87 6.35
C GLY A 124 -19.77 -5.94 5.43
N LYS A 125 -18.91 -5.57 4.47
CA LYS A 125 -18.20 -6.47 3.55
C LYS A 125 -16.86 -6.93 4.14
N GLY A 126 -16.90 -7.51 5.34
CA GLY A 126 -15.69 -7.93 6.07
C GLY A 126 -14.81 -8.91 5.30
N ASP A 127 -15.39 -9.82 4.51
CA ASP A 127 -14.65 -10.78 3.69
C ASP A 127 -13.84 -10.08 2.59
N MET A 128 -14.39 -9.02 1.99
CA MET A 128 -13.72 -8.22 0.97
C MET A 128 -12.57 -7.41 1.59
N ALA A 129 -12.76 -6.85 2.79
CA ALA A 129 -11.71 -6.16 3.53
C ALA A 129 -10.52 -7.09 3.86
N VAL A 130 -10.79 -8.33 4.27
CA VAL A 130 -9.73 -9.32 4.56
C VAL A 130 -9.00 -9.73 3.28
N CYS A 131 -9.73 -9.94 2.18
CA CYS A 131 -9.13 -10.22 0.88
C CYS A 131 -8.25 -9.08 0.38
N ASN A 132 -8.65 -7.82 0.57
CA ASN A 132 -7.83 -6.66 0.21
C ASN A 132 -6.52 -6.63 1.02
N ALA A 133 -6.62 -6.75 2.34
CA ALA A 133 -5.46 -6.72 3.24
C ALA A 133 -4.44 -7.86 3.00
N LEU A 134 -4.91 -9.06 2.62
CA LEU A 134 -4.04 -10.18 2.28
C LEU A 134 -3.53 -10.09 0.83
N GLY A 135 -4.40 -9.70 -0.09
CA GLY A 135 -4.12 -9.63 -1.52
C GLY A 135 -3.06 -8.60 -1.87
N SER A 136 -3.13 -7.40 -1.27
CA SER A 136 -2.14 -6.33 -1.51
C SER A 136 -0.72 -6.75 -1.11
N ASN A 137 -0.56 -7.43 0.03
CA ASN A 137 0.72 -7.95 0.49
C ASN A 137 1.29 -9.03 -0.45
N ILE A 138 0.45 -9.95 -0.92
CA ILE A 138 0.84 -10.98 -1.89
C ILE A 138 1.28 -10.30 -3.20
N PHE A 139 0.51 -9.34 -3.68
CA PHE A 139 0.80 -8.59 -4.90
C PHE A 139 2.12 -7.81 -4.78
N ASN A 140 2.36 -7.14 -3.65
CA ASN A 140 3.60 -6.39 -3.40
C ASN A 140 4.83 -7.29 -3.38
N ILE A 141 4.73 -8.51 -2.83
CA ILE A 141 5.85 -9.46 -2.86
C ILE A 141 6.06 -10.00 -4.27
N LEU A 142 5.00 -10.41 -4.96
CA LEU A 142 5.12 -11.02 -6.29
C LEU A 142 5.55 -10.00 -7.36
N LEU A 143 4.88 -8.86 -7.45
CA LEU A 143 5.17 -7.85 -8.47
C LEU A 143 6.20 -6.82 -8.00
N GLY A 144 6.20 -6.43 -6.73
CA GLY A 144 7.17 -5.45 -6.22
C GLY A 144 8.58 -6.02 -6.09
N LEU A 145 8.75 -7.28 -5.67
CA LEU A 145 10.07 -7.94 -5.57
C LEU A 145 10.34 -8.89 -6.74
N GLY A 146 9.36 -9.71 -7.12
CA GLY A 146 9.55 -10.73 -8.15
C GLY A 146 9.74 -10.16 -9.56
N LEU A 147 8.96 -9.14 -9.95
CA LEU A 147 9.04 -8.56 -11.29
C LEU A 147 10.39 -7.87 -11.57
N PRO A 148 10.92 -6.97 -10.71
CA PRO A 148 12.22 -6.33 -10.96
C PRO A 148 13.36 -7.34 -11.00
N TRP A 149 13.30 -8.37 -10.16
CA TRP A 149 14.29 -9.44 -10.17
C TRP A 149 14.25 -10.22 -11.50
N TRP A 150 13.05 -10.61 -11.93
CA TRP A 150 12.87 -11.30 -13.21
C TRP A 150 13.33 -10.44 -14.39
N VAL A 151 12.98 -9.16 -14.42
CA VAL A 151 13.41 -8.21 -15.46
C VAL A 151 14.93 -8.07 -15.48
N LYS A 152 15.59 -7.97 -14.32
CA LYS A 152 17.05 -7.89 -14.24
C LYS A 152 17.71 -9.16 -14.80
N ILE A 153 17.23 -10.36 -14.42
CA ILE A 153 17.73 -11.62 -14.98
C ILE A 153 17.52 -11.67 -16.49
N ALA A 154 16.35 -11.25 -16.98
CA ALA A 154 16.04 -11.23 -18.40
C ALA A 154 16.96 -10.28 -19.20
N GLN A 155 17.44 -9.19 -18.59
CA GLN A 155 18.34 -8.22 -19.22
C GLN A 155 19.81 -8.62 -19.16
N THR A 156 20.31 -9.06 -17.99
CA THR A 156 21.73 -9.36 -17.80
C THR A 156 22.09 -10.79 -18.12
N GLY A 157 21.12 -11.72 -18.11
CA GLY A 157 21.38 -13.17 -18.25
C GLY A 157 22.13 -13.78 -17.06
N GLU A 158 22.51 -12.96 -16.08
CA GLU A 158 23.21 -13.40 -14.88
C GLU A 158 22.22 -13.61 -13.74
N PRO A 159 22.36 -14.72 -12.97
CA PRO A 159 21.57 -14.90 -11.75
C PRO A 159 21.88 -13.75 -10.78
N TYR A 160 20.84 -13.12 -10.25
CA TYR A 160 21.00 -12.14 -9.18
C TYR A 160 21.69 -12.81 -8.00
N PRO A 161 22.73 -12.19 -7.39
CA PRO A 161 23.38 -12.74 -6.22
C PRO A 161 22.33 -12.84 -5.12
N CYS A 162 21.93 -14.07 -4.78
CA CYS A 162 21.00 -14.31 -3.70
C CYS A 162 21.62 -13.74 -2.41
N PRO A 163 20.95 -12.80 -1.72
CA PRO A 163 21.42 -12.34 -0.43
C PRO A 163 21.58 -13.54 0.50
N ASP A 164 22.66 -13.55 1.29
CA ASP A 164 22.89 -14.62 2.24
C ASP A 164 21.71 -14.75 3.21
N PHE A 165 21.45 -15.96 3.68
CA PHE A 165 20.38 -16.24 4.64
C PHE A 165 20.47 -15.40 5.92
N SER A 166 21.65 -14.89 6.26
CA SER A 166 21.87 -13.99 7.39
C SER A 166 21.16 -12.64 7.25
N GLU A 167 20.98 -12.13 6.03
CA GLU A 167 20.32 -10.84 5.79
C GLU A 167 18.83 -11.00 5.47
N LEU A 168 18.48 -12.06 4.73
CA LEU A 168 17.10 -12.28 4.29
C LEU A 168 16.28 -13.22 5.19
N GLY A 169 16.95 -14.02 6.02
CA GLY A 169 16.30 -15.03 6.86
C GLY A 169 15.44 -14.43 7.97
N GLU A 170 15.95 -13.42 8.67
CA GLU A 170 15.20 -12.71 9.72
C GLU A 170 13.85 -12.15 9.21
N PRO A 171 13.80 -11.35 8.12
CA PRO A 171 12.53 -10.81 7.62
C PRO A 171 11.59 -11.88 7.03
N MET A 172 12.11 -12.93 6.37
CA MET A 172 11.27 -14.03 5.88
C MET A 172 10.59 -14.80 7.01
N ILE A 173 11.34 -15.17 8.05
CA ILE A 173 10.78 -15.89 9.21
C ILE A 173 9.71 -15.05 9.88
N LEU A 174 9.95 -13.74 9.99
CA LEU A 174 9.00 -12.82 10.60
C LEU A 174 7.72 -12.69 9.77
N LEU A 175 7.83 -12.55 8.46
CA LEU A 175 6.68 -12.47 7.55
C LEU A 175 5.82 -13.74 7.64
N VAL A 176 6.44 -14.92 7.54
CA VAL A 176 5.75 -16.21 7.66
C VAL A 176 5.15 -16.38 9.06
N GLY A 177 5.86 -15.95 10.10
CA GLY A 177 5.40 -15.99 11.49
C GLY A 177 4.17 -15.12 11.73
N PHE A 178 4.18 -13.87 11.25
CA PHE A 178 3.04 -12.96 11.36
C PHE A 178 1.84 -13.47 10.58
N LEU A 179 2.04 -13.98 9.37
CA LEU A 179 0.96 -14.56 8.56
C LEU A 179 0.35 -15.78 9.25
N ALA A 180 1.18 -16.71 9.73
CA ALA A 180 0.72 -17.91 10.44
C ALA A 180 -0.04 -17.54 11.72
N MET A 181 0.49 -16.60 12.51
CA MET A 181 -0.17 -16.08 13.71
C MET A 181 -1.53 -15.47 13.36
N PHE A 182 -1.60 -14.63 12.32
CA PHE A 182 -2.85 -14.02 11.86
C PHE A 182 -3.90 -15.08 11.49
N LEU A 183 -3.52 -16.08 10.68
CA LEU A 183 -4.41 -17.17 10.29
C LEU A 183 -4.88 -18.02 11.48
N ILE A 184 -4.00 -18.31 12.44
CA ILE A 184 -4.35 -19.03 13.66
C ILE A 184 -5.38 -18.24 14.47
N ILE A 185 -5.20 -16.92 14.61
CA ILE A 185 -6.15 -16.06 15.33
C ILE A 185 -7.51 -16.05 14.63
N LEU A 186 -7.55 -16.02 13.30
CA LEU A 186 -8.80 -16.12 12.53
C LEU A 186 -9.51 -17.46 12.75
N GLN A 187 -8.74 -18.56 12.74
CA GLN A 187 -9.27 -19.90 12.94
C GLN A 187 -9.84 -20.09 14.36
N VAL A 188 -9.14 -19.57 15.38
CA VAL A 188 -9.60 -19.58 16.78
C VAL A 188 -10.77 -18.61 16.99
N GLY A 189 -10.85 -17.55 16.19
CA GLY A 189 -11.93 -16.56 16.20
C GLY A 189 -13.20 -16.98 15.46
N ASN A 190 -13.30 -18.23 14.97
CA ASN A 190 -14.41 -18.71 14.13
C ASN A 190 -14.67 -17.78 12.92
N TRP A 191 -13.62 -17.26 12.29
CA TRP A 191 -13.72 -16.31 11.16
C TRP A 191 -14.45 -15.01 11.50
N LYS A 192 -14.54 -14.66 12.79
CA LYS A 192 -15.11 -13.38 13.24
C LYS A 192 -14.00 -12.48 13.78
N LEU A 193 -13.79 -11.35 13.11
CA LEU A 193 -12.84 -10.34 13.55
C LEU A 193 -13.40 -9.55 14.74
N LYS A 194 -12.78 -9.71 15.91
CA LYS A 194 -13.08 -8.90 17.09
C LYS A 194 -12.17 -7.66 17.10
N PRO A 195 -12.66 -6.48 17.52
CA PRO A 195 -11.82 -5.28 17.64
C PRO A 195 -10.57 -5.48 18.52
N SER A 196 -10.67 -6.34 19.54
CA SER A 196 -9.55 -6.70 20.41
C SER A 196 -8.37 -7.33 19.67
N VAL A 197 -8.63 -8.10 18.61
CA VAL A 197 -7.59 -8.71 17.78
C VAL A 197 -6.87 -7.62 16.98
N GLY A 198 -7.61 -6.65 16.44
CA GLY A 198 -7.02 -5.51 15.72
C GLY A 198 -6.05 -4.71 16.59
N TYR A 199 -6.44 -4.38 17.83
CA TYR A 199 -5.55 -3.68 18.77
C TYR A 199 -4.30 -4.49 19.13
N ALA A 200 -4.43 -5.81 19.29
CA ALA A 200 -3.29 -6.68 19.57
C ALA A 200 -2.31 -6.72 18.39
N LEU A 201 -2.81 -6.79 17.15
CA LEU A 201 -2.00 -6.78 15.94
C LEU A 201 -1.28 -5.45 15.74
N LEU A 202 -1.99 -4.32 15.91
CA LEU A 202 -1.39 -2.99 15.83
C LEU A 202 -0.33 -2.77 16.91
N GLY A 203 -0.58 -3.21 18.15
CA GLY A 203 0.39 -3.14 19.24
C GLY A 203 1.62 -3.99 18.97
N GLY A 204 1.44 -5.20 18.44
CA GLY A 204 2.54 -6.09 18.04
C GLY A 204 3.41 -5.49 16.93
N GLN A 205 2.77 -4.91 15.90
CA GLN A 205 3.45 -4.21 14.83
C GLN A 205 4.26 -3.02 15.36
N ALA A 206 3.65 -2.16 16.18
CA ALA A 206 4.32 -1.01 16.77
C ALA A 206 5.53 -1.43 17.62
N LEU A 207 5.39 -2.48 18.44
CA LEU A 207 6.47 -3.00 19.27
C LEU A 207 7.64 -3.52 18.41
N TYR A 208 7.33 -4.27 17.35
CA TYR A 208 8.34 -4.79 16.44
C TYR A 208 9.07 -3.68 15.68
N THR A 209 8.34 -2.68 15.19
CA THR A 209 8.92 -1.51 14.53
C THR A 209 9.84 -0.74 15.47
N VAL A 210 9.44 -0.54 16.73
CA VAL A 210 10.30 0.09 17.75
C VAL A 210 11.54 -0.75 18.04
N TRP A 211 11.40 -2.07 18.19
CA TRP A 211 12.54 -2.97 18.40
C TRP A 211 13.55 -2.91 17.24
N THR A 212 13.05 -2.95 16.00
CA THR A 212 13.86 -2.85 14.79
C THR A 212 14.55 -1.50 14.70
N LEU A 213 13.85 -0.41 15.05
CA LEU A 213 14.40 0.94 15.07
C LEU A 213 15.54 1.06 16.09
N LEU A 214 15.37 0.51 17.30
CA LEU A 214 16.40 0.53 18.35
C LEU A 214 17.65 -0.28 17.99
N ARG A 215 17.49 -1.39 17.24
CA ARG A 215 18.62 -2.24 16.81
C ARG A 215 19.41 -1.61 15.64
N ASN A 216 18.73 -0.91 14.74
CA ASN A 216 19.32 -0.41 13.50
C ASN A 216 19.72 1.07 13.56
N MET A 217 19.24 1.84 14.55
CA MET A 217 19.69 3.22 14.74
C MET A 217 21.10 3.23 15.35
N PRO A 218 22.10 3.86 14.72
CA PRO A 218 23.41 4.04 15.31
C PRO A 218 23.30 5.00 16.50
N VAL A 219 23.33 4.46 17.72
CA VAL A 219 23.42 5.24 18.95
C VAL A 219 24.83 5.86 18.99
N GLY A 220 25.03 7.04 18.37
CA GLY A 220 26.38 7.63 18.30
C GLY A 220 26.56 9.02 17.69
N HIS A 221 25.69 9.54 16.82
CA HIS A 221 25.84 10.91 16.30
C HIS A 221 24.73 11.84 16.83
N PRO A 222 25.08 12.98 17.44
CA PRO A 222 24.09 13.94 17.91
C PRO A 222 23.34 14.51 16.69
N ILE A 223 22.02 14.27 16.65
CA ILE A 223 21.06 14.70 15.63
C ILE A 223 20.93 16.24 15.51
N ILE A 224 21.71 16.99 16.31
CA ILE A 224 21.71 18.44 16.28
C ILE A 224 23.16 18.94 16.40
N VAL A 225 23.84 19.08 15.26
CA VAL A 225 24.91 20.10 15.16
C VAL A 225 24.20 21.44 14.99
N VAL A 226 23.72 22.03 16.09
CA VAL A 226 23.45 23.48 16.10
C VAL A 226 24.79 24.12 15.77
N GLY A 227 24.83 24.86 14.67
CA GLY A 227 26.03 25.53 14.16
C GLY A 227 26.91 26.09 15.27
N GLY A 228 28.18 25.69 15.25
CA GLY A 228 29.14 26.00 16.29
C GLY A 228 30.54 26.18 15.71
N LYS A 229 30.71 27.30 15.01
CA LYS A 229 31.93 27.89 14.41
C LYS A 229 32.48 27.27 13.13
#